data_AF-F0ZEG1-F1
#
_entry.id   AF-F0ZEG1-F1
#
_cell.length_a   1.000
_cell.length_b   1.000
_cell.length_c   1.000
_cell.angle_alpha   90.00
_cell.angle_beta   90.00
_cell.angle_gamma   90.00
#
_symmetry.space_group_name_H-M   'P 1'
#
loop_
_entity.id
_entity.type
_entity.pdbx_description
1 polymer ?
#
loop_
_entity_poly.entity_id
_entity_poly.type
_entity_poly.pdbx_seq_one_letter_code
_entity_poly.pdbx_strand_id
1 'polypeptide(L)'
;MKFLLILILALLSNLIVINARTNNEECTFCGFIINYIEGQVETNKTENEILGELEKVCSFVPNSLQSTCDSLVMVDGEDLIKMVFAKENSTVICEQIDMCPKSSNKYQNLKKPISDEVYCTICNFISGETEELLQKYDNDTQIMEMLDNDCARYGRSSTICQTLVSQYFPVIVYLLKEGQPPQAICNEIRLCGQ
;
A
#
# COMPACT_ATOMS: atom_id res chain seq x y z
N MET A 1 35.44 -32.74 -18.34
CA MET A 1 35.45 -32.02 -17.04
C MET A 1 34.99 -30.56 -17.16
N LYS A 2 35.39 -29.77 -18.18
CA LYS A 2 34.87 -28.39 -18.40
C LYS A 2 33.36 -28.30 -18.72
N PHE A 3 32.79 -29.30 -19.39
CA PHE A 3 31.35 -29.31 -19.71
C PHE A 3 30.43 -29.57 -18.50
N LEU A 4 30.93 -30.26 -17.46
CA LEU A 4 30.17 -30.48 -16.23
C LEU A 4 30.00 -29.19 -15.41
N LEU A 5 31.00 -28.31 -15.43
CA LEU A 5 30.96 -27.01 -14.74
C LEU A 5 29.95 -26.04 -15.38
N ILE A 6 29.77 -26.10 -16.71
CA ILE A 6 28.82 -25.24 -17.44
C ILE A 6 27.37 -25.65 -17.16
N LEU A 7 27.09 -26.95 -17.01
CA LEU A 7 25.76 -27.46 -16.65
C LEU A 7 25.37 -27.09 -15.20
N ILE A 8 26.33 -27.06 -14.28
CA ILE A 8 26.08 -26.65 -12.88
C ILE A 8 25.79 -25.14 -12.80
N LEU A 9 26.46 -24.31 -13.61
CA LEU A 9 26.14 -22.88 -13.71
C LEU A 9 24.76 -22.63 -14.33
N ALA A 10 24.34 -23.44 -15.32
CA ALA A 10 23.02 -23.33 -15.95
C ALA A 10 21.86 -23.78 -15.04
N LEU A 11 22.11 -24.70 -14.10
CA LEU A 11 21.12 -25.10 -13.08
C LEU A 11 21.00 -24.06 -11.95
N LEU A 12 22.02 -23.23 -11.73
CA LEU A 12 22.00 -22.12 -10.78
C LEU A 12 21.48 -20.81 -11.39
N SER A 13 21.33 -20.72 -12.72
CA SER A 13 20.85 -19.51 -13.41
C SER A 13 19.33 -19.35 -13.47
N ASN A 14 18.55 -20.13 -12.71
CA ASN A 14 17.12 -19.85 -12.46
C ASN A 14 16.89 -18.85 -11.32
N LEU A 15 17.95 -18.25 -10.77
CA LEU A 15 17.86 -17.14 -9.84
C LEU A 15 18.53 -15.93 -10.49
N ILE A 16 17.81 -14.80 -10.50
CA ILE A 16 18.19 -13.50 -11.05
C ILE A 16 17.81 -13.31 -12.53
N VAL A 17 16.50 -13.31 -12.78
CA VAL A 17 15.90 -12.27 -13.64
C VAL A 17 15.12 -11.36 -12.71
N ILE A 18 15.77 -10.35 -12.11
CA ILE A 18 15.05 -9.24 -11.48
C ILE A 18 14.52 -8.39 -12.64
N ASN A 19 13.36 -8.77 -13.16
CA ASN A 19 12.69 -7.98 -14.17
C ASN A 19 11.99 -6.81 -13.47
N ALA A 20 12.62 -5.64 -13.42
CA ALA A 20 11.97 -4.44 -12.90
C ALA A 20 10.66 -4.07 -13.65
N ARG A 21 10.35 -4.72 -14.79
CA ARG A 21 9.07 -4.57 -15.51
C ARG A 21 7.93 -5.40 -14.92
N THR A 22 8.18 -6.57 -14.31
CA THR A 22 7.11 -7.44 -13.76
C THR A 22 6.50 -6.86 -12.49
N ASN A 23 7.32 -6.24 -11.63
CA ASN A 23 6.85 -5.66 -10.37
C ASN A 23 5.78 -4.57 -10.54
N ASN A 24 5.76 -3.85 -11.67
CA ASN A 24 4.75 -2.82 -11.92
C ASN A 24 3.47 -3.41 -12.51
N GLU A 25 3.58 -4.42 -13.38
CA GLU A 25 2.43 -5.12 -13.98
C GLU A 25 1.69 -5.96 -12.94
N GLU A 26 2.42 -6.68 -12.08
CA GLU A 26 1.88 -7.46 -10.96
C GLU A 26 1.21 -6.56 -9.92
N CYS A 27 1.84 -5.44 -9.54
CA CYS A 27 1.25 -4.48 -8.61
C CYS A 27 -0.02 -3.84 -9.16
N THR A 28 -0.03 -3.48 -10.46
CA THR A 28 -1.23 -2.97 -11.14
C THR A 28 -2.33 -4.02 -11.18
N PHE A 29 -1.96 -5.28 -11.45
CA PHE A 29 -2.90 -6.39 -11.50
C PHE A 29 -3.50 -6.71 -10.13
N CYS A 30 -2.70 -6.70 -9.06
CA CYS A 30 -3.19 -6.82 -7.70
C CYS A 30 -4.20 -5.72 -7.37
N GLY A 31 -3.87 -4.45 -7.66
CA GLY A 31 -4.79 -3.34 -7.45
C GLY A 31 -6.11 -3.52 -8.20
N PHE A 32 -6.08 -4.04 -9.42
CA PHE A 32 -7.31 -4.37 -10.16
C PHE A 32 -8.16 -5.42 -9.43
N ILE A 33 -7.55 -6.50 -8.94
CA ILE A 33 -8.25 -7.56 -8.20
C ILE A 33 -8.84 -7.01 -6.89
N ILE A 34 -8.10 -6.22 -6.13
CA ILE A 34 -8.62 -5.64 -4.88
C ILE A 34 -9.83 -4.72 -5.13
N ASN A 35 -9.73 -3.81 -6.11
CA ASN A 35 -10.85 -2.94 -6.48
C ASN A 35 -12.10 -3.75 -6.90
N TYR A 36 -11.90 -4.88 -7.60
CA TYR A 36 -13.00 -5.75 -7.97
C TYR A 36 -13.67 -6.37 -6.72
N ILE A 37 -12.88 -6.87 -5.78
CA ILE A 37 -13.36 -7.44 -4.51
C ILE A 37 -14.11 -6.38 -3.70
N GLU A 38 -13.54 -5.18 -3.55
CA GLU A 38 -14.18 -4.04 -2.85
C GLU A 38 -15.57 -3.75 -3.44
N GLY A 39 -15.67 -3.67 -4.77
CA GLY A 39 -16.96 -3.47 -5.44
C GLY A 39 -17.96 -4.61 -5.21
N GLN A 40 -17.51 -5.86 -5.03
CA GLN A 40 -18.40 -6.95 -4.66
C GLN A 40 -18.85 -6.87 -3.20
N VAL A 41 -17.97 -6.47 -2.29
CA VAL A 41 -18.29 -6.26 -0.87
C VAL A 41 -19.37 -5.18 -0.71
N GLU A 42 -19.30 -4.09 -1.48
CA GLU A 42 -20.32 -3.04 -1.52
C GLU A 42 -21.71 -3.55 -1.94
N THR A 43 -21.78 -4.67 -2.66
CA THR A 43 -23.04 -5.32 -3.06
C THR A 43 -23.56 -6.34 -2.04
N ASN A 44 -22.97 -6.41 -0.84
CA ASN A 44 -23.30 -7.36 0.23
C ASN A 44 -23.16 -8.84 -0.16
N LYS A 45 -22.24 -9.18 -1.06
CA LYS A 45 -21.91 -10.58 -1.35
C LYS A 45 -21.11 -11.19 -0.22
N THR A 46 -21.30 -12.48 0.01
CA THR A 46 -20.53 -13.29 0.97
C THR A 46 -19.14 -13.63 0.42
N GLU A 47 -18.20 -13.98 1.29
CA GLU A 47 -16.83 -14.35 0.88
C GLU A 47 -16.82 -15.44 -0.21
N ASN A 48 -17.64 -16.49 -0.05
CA ASN A 48 -17.75 -17.59 -1.00
C ASN A 48 -18.33 -17.16 -2.36
N GLU A 49 -19.27 -16.20 -2.38
CA GLU A 49 -19.83 -15.68 -3.63
C GLU A 49 -18.78 -14.87 -4.39
N ILE A 50 -17.99 -14.06 -3.69
CA ILE A 50 -16.90 -13.27 -4.28
C ILE A 50 -15.80 -14.20 -4.83
N LEU A 51 -15.43 -15.25 -4.08
CA LEU A 51 -14.43 -16.21 -4.52
C LEU A 51 -14.84 -16.89 -5.84
N GLY A 52 -16.09 -17.36 -5.93
CA GLY A 52 -16.62 -17.96 -7.17
C GLY A 52 -16.76 -16.99 -8.34
N GLU A 53 -16.70 -15.67 -8.09
CA GLU A 53 -16.63 -14.66 -9.15
C GLU A 53 -15.21 -14.32 -9.57
N LEU A 54 -14.26 -14.28 -8.62
CA LEU A 54 -12.83 -14.13 -8.92
C LEU A 54 -12.31 -15.23 -9.85
N GLU A 55 -12.75 -16.48 -9.65
CA GLU A 55 -12.42 -17.58 -10.57
C GLU A 55 -12.85 -17.29 -12.02
N LYS A 56 -13.97 -16.58 -12.21
CA LYS A 56 -14.46 -16.20 -13.54
C LYS A 56 -13.68 -15.03 -14.09
N VAL A 57 -13.25 -14.08 -13.26
CA VAL A 57 -12.43 -12.91 -13.67
C VAL A 57 -11.17 -13.36 -14.41
N CYS A 58 -10.53 -14.46 -13.98
CA CYS A 58 -9.34 -15.00 -14.64
C CYS A 58 -9.58 -15.50 -16.07
N SER A 59 -10.82 -15.75 -16.48
CA SER A 59 -11.15 -16.06 -17.88
C SER A 59 -11.26 -14.82 -18.79
N PHE A 60 -11.32 -13.62 -18.20
CA PHE A 60 -11.48 -12.34 -18.92
C PHE A 60 -10.20 -11.50 -18.99
N VAL A 61 -9.14 -11.91 -18.29
CA VAL A 61 -7.83 -11.25 -18.38
C VAL A 61 -7.10 -11.65 -19.68
N PRO A 62 -6.14 -10.84 -20.17
CA PRO A 62 -5.31 -11.23 -21.31
C PRO A 62 -4.61 -12.58 -21.07
N ASN A 63 -4.46 -13.39 -22.12
CA ASN A 63 -3.83 -14.72 -22.03
C ASN A 63 -2.44 -14.70 -21.34
N SER A 64 -1.70 -13.58 -21.44
CA SER A 64 -0.41 -13.41 -20.78
C SER A 64 -0.48 -13.33 -19.24
N LEU A 65 -1.65 -13.05 -18.68
CA LEU A 65 -1.89 -12.91 -17.23
C LEU A 65 -2.76 -14.02 -16.66
N GLN A 66 -3.33 -14.89 -17.50
CA GLN A 66 -4.29 -15.91 -17.07
C GLN A 66 -3.69 -16.86 -16.01
N SER A 67 -2.50 -17.42 -16.26
CA SER A 67 -1.85 -18.31 -15.28
C SER A 67 -1.50 -17.60 -13.96
N THR A 68 -1.14 -16.32 -14.04
CA THR A 68 -0.87 -15.49 -12.86
C THR A 68 -2.16 -15.22 -12.08
N CYS A 69 -3.26 -14.93 -12.76
CA CYS A 69 -4.58 -14.75 -12.15
C CYS A 69 -5.06 -16.03 -11.47
N ASP A 70 -5.00 -17.17 -12.17
CA ASP A 70 -5.44 -18.46 -11.63
C ASP A 70 -4.64 -18.82 -10.38
N SER A 71 -3.32 -18.56 -10.39
CA SER A 71 -2.45 -18.80 -9.24
C SER A 71 -2.80 -17.89 -8.07
N LEU A 72 -3.03 -16.59 -8.33
CA LEU A 72 -3.39 -15.61 -7.30
C LEU A 72 -4.73 -15.95 -6.64
N VAL A 73 -5.77 -16.23 -7.43
CA VAL A 73 -7.09 -16.57 -6.89
C VAL A 73 -7.05 -17.88 -6.12
N MET A 74 -6.26 -18.86 -6.57
CA MET A 74 -6.13 -20.15 -5.90
C MET A 74 -5.33 -20.10 -4.59
N VAL A 75 -4.24 -19.33 -4.56
CA VAL A 75 -3.32 -19.29 -3.42
C VAL A 75 -3.78 -18.25 -2.39
N ASP A 76 -4.17 -17.06 -2.86
CA ASP A 76 -4.40 -15.90 -2.00
C ASP A 76 -5.86 -15.43 -2.02
N GLY A 77 -6.72 -15.96 -2.89
CA GLY A 77 -8.08 -15.45 -3.11
C GLY A 77 -8.95 -15.34 -1.85
N GLU A 78 -8.93 -16.35 -0.98
CA GLU A 78 -9.64 -16.28 0.31
C GLU A 78 -9.08 -15.20 1.22
N ASP A 79 -7.75 -15.09 1.31
CA ASP A 79 -7.09 -14.15 2.20
C ASP A 79 -7.26 -12.71 1.70
N LEU A 80 -7.20 -12.49 0.39
CA LEU A 80 -7.51 -11.22 -0.25
C LEU A 80 -8.93 -10.75 0.11
N ILE A 81 -9.91 -11.66 0.02
CA ILE A 81 -11.29 -11.34 0.39
C ILE A 81 -11.38 -10.97 1.87
N LYS A 82 -10.79 -11.77 2.77
CA LYS A 82 -10.80 -11.50 4.23
C LYS A 82 -10.15 -10.16 4.56
N MET A 83 -9.02 -9.83 3.94
CA MET A 83 -8.33 -8.54 4.10
C MET A 83 -9.23 -7.36 3.66
N VAL A 84 -9.95 -7.50 2.54
CA VAL A 84 -10.90 -6.47 2.09
C VAL A 84 -12.11 -6.36 3.02
N PHE A 85 -12.65 -7.47 3.53
CA PHE A 85 -13.71 -7.43 4.56
C PHE A 85 -13.25 -6.76 5.86
N ALA A 86 -11.97 -6.92 6.20
CA ALA A 86 -11.32 -6.23 7.31
C ALA A 86 -11.04 -4.74 7.02
N LYS A 87 -11.42 -4.24 5.83
CA LYS A 87 -11.22 -2.86 5.36
C LYS A 87 -9.75 -2.47 5.29
N GLU A 88 -8.89 -3.43 4.99
CA GLU A 88 -7.48 -3.17 4.79
C GLU A 88 -7.22 -2.43 3.47
N ASN A 89 -6.20 -1.57 3.44
CA ASN A 89 -5.89 -0.76 2.28
C ASN A 89 -5.32 -1.62 1.14
N SER A 90 -5.83 -1.42 -0.08
CA SER A 90 -5.41 -2.17 -1.27
C SER A 90 -3.90 -2.14 -1.56
N THR A 91 -3.20 -1.03 -1.28
CA THR A 91 -1.74 -0.97 -1.43
C THR A 91 -1.04 -1.83 -0.40
N VAL A 92 -1.51 -1.83 0.85
CA VAL A 92 -0.96 -2.66 1.93
C VAL A 92 -1.19 -4.15 1.64
N ILE A 93 -2.40 -4.52 1.22
CA ILE A 93 -2.72 -5.90 0.83
C ILE A 93 -1.77 -6.38 -0.27
N CYS A 94 -1.60 -5.58 -1.33
CA CYS A 94 -0.73 -5.94 -2.44
C CYS A 94 0.75 -6.02 -2.07
N GLU A 95 1.21 -5.27 -1.06
CA GLU A 95 2.55 -5.40 -0.50
C GLU A 95 2.73 -6.64 0.38
N GLN A 96 1.68 -7.05 1.11
CA GLN A 96 1.72 -8.25 1.97
C GLN A 96 1.84 -9.54 1.16
N ILE A 97 1.19 -9.61 0.00
CA ILE A 97 1.29 -10.74 -0.93
C ILE A 97 2.46 -10.60 -1.93
N ASP A 98 3.38 -9.66 -1.67
CA ASP A 98 4.60 -9.42 -2.45
C ASP A 98 4.36 -9.09 -3.95
N MET A 99 3.14 -8.70 -4.35
CA MET A 99 2.81 -8.28 -5.71
C MET A 99 3.12 -6.80 -5.97
N CYS A 100 3.14 -5.99 -4.92
CA CYS A 100 3.68 -4.64 -4.94
C CYS A 100 5.02 -4.59 -4.19
N PRO A 101 5.99 -3.78 -4.65
CA PRO A 101 7.17 -3.49 -3.86
C PRO A 101 6.74 -2.93 -2.51
N LYS A 102 7.15 -3.58 -1.41
CA LYS A 102 6.96 -3.06 -0.06
C LYS A 102 7.37 -1.60 -0.02
N SER A 103 6.55 -0.74 0.55
CA SER A 103 6.78 0.70 0.63
C SER A 103 8.16 1.03 1.21
N SER A 104 8.76 0.11 1.98
CA SER A 104 10.17 0.15 2.40
C SER A 104 11.21 0.25 1.27
N ASN A 105 10.86 0.06 -0.01
CA ASN A 105 11.80 0.12 -1.15
C ASN A 105 11.59 1.32 -2.10
N LYS A 106 10.54 2.15 -1.96
CA LYS A 106 10.41 3.41 -2.71
C LYS A 106 11.00 4.63 -2.00
N TYR A 107 11.22 4.55 -0.68
CA TYR A 107 11.82 5.64 0.10
C TYR A 107 13.34 5.50 0.31
N GLN A 108 13.96 4.39 -0.12
CA GLN A 108 15.41 4.18 0.04
C GLN A 108 16.29 5.00 -0.92
N ASN A 109 15.72 5.65 -1.94
CA ASN A 109 16.49 6.46 -2.90
C ASN A 109 15.94 7.86 -3.16
N LEU A 110 15.02 8.36 -2.32
CA LEU A 110 14.72 9.79 -2.32
C LEU A 110 15.91 10.52 -1.69
N LYS A 111 16.80 11.05 -2.53
CA LYS A 111 17.78 12.05 -2.10
C LYS A 111 17.02 13.19 -1.42
N LYS A 112 17.15 13.24 -0.11
CA LYS A 112 16.52 14.22 0.78
C LYS A 112 17.06 15.63 0.48
N PRO A 113 16.26 16.53 -0.09
CA PRO A 113 16.73 17.90 -0.37
C PRO A 113 16.52 18.83 0.84
N ILE A 114 15.78 18.38 1.87
CA ILE A 114 15.25 19.18 2.99
C ILE A 114 15.36 18.34 4.28
N SER A 115 15.88 18.92 5.37
CA SER A 115 16.25 18.20 6.61
C SER A 115 15.11 17.33 7.19
N ASP A 116 15.49 16.22 7.84
CA ASP A 116 14.60 15.32 8.59
C ASP A 116 13.64 16.07 9.51
N GLU A 117 14.09 17.20 10.03
CA GLU A 117 13.37 18.08 10.91
C GLU A 117 12.08 18.66 10.30
N VAL A 118 12.07 19.05 9.01
CA VAL A 118 10.87 19.64 8.38
C VAL A 118 9.79 18.59 8.20
N TYR A 119 10.15 17.41 7.70
CA TYR A 119 9.22 16.28 7.56
C TYR A 119 8.69 15.82 8.92
N CYS A 120 9.56 15.74 9.92
CA CYS A 120 9.18 15.36 11.26
C CYS A 120 8.22 16.38 11.90
N THR A 121 8.52 17.67 11.76
CA THR A 121 7.65 18.75 12.29
C THR A 121 6.25 18.68 11.70
N ILE A 122 6.17 18.52 10.37
CA ILE A 122 4.90 18.47 9.67
C ILE A 122 4.14 17.17 10.01
N CYS A 123 4.84 16.03 10.10
CA CYS A 123 4.22 14.78 10.52
C CYS A 123 3.59 14.89 11.90
N ASN A 124 4.32 15.45 12.88
CA ASN A 124 3.82 15.63 14.23
C ASN A 124 2.61 16.56 14.26
N PHE A 125 2.63 17.62 13.46
CA PHE A 125 1.48 18.50 13.27
C PHE A 125 0.27 17.74 12.73
N ILE A 126 0.41 17.05 11.59
CA ILE A 126 -0.69 16.30 10.96
C ILE A 126 -1.23 15.24 11.92
N SER A 127 -0.36 14.49 12.60
CA SER A 127 -0.76 13.41 13.50
C SER A 127 -1.50 13.94 14.73
N GLY A 128 -1.07 15.07 15.30
CA GLY A 128 -1.75 15.72 16.42
C GLY A 128 -3.12 16.28 16.02
N GLU A 129 -3.20 17.00 14.90
CA GLU A 129 -4.48 17.51 14.40
C GLU A 129 -5.44 16.37 14.05
N THR A 130 -4.93 15.29 13.43
CA THR A 130 -5.74 14.10 13.13
C THR A 130 -6.30 13.47 14.41
N GLU A 131 -5.50 13.35 15.47
CA GLU A 131 -5.95 12.84 16.77
C GLU A 131 -7.07 13.70 17.35
N GLU A 132 -6.95 15.02 17.31
CA GLU A 132 -7.99 15.95 17.80
C GLU A 132 -9.26 15.91 16.94
N LEU A 133 -9.12 15.79 15.62
CA LEU A 133 -10.25 15.76 14.69
C LEU A 133 -11.02 14.44 14.77
N LEU A 134 -10.33 13.31 15.00
CA LEU A 134 -10.95 12.01 15.24
C LEU A 134 -11.79 11.96 16.52
N GLN A 135 -11.58 12.88 17.48
CA GLN A 135 -12.46 13.01 18.65
C GLN A 135 -13.77 13.72 18.34
N LYS A 136 -13.86 14.43 17.20
CA LYS A 136 -14.99 15.30 16.84
C LYS A 136 -15.76 14.79 15.61
N TYR A 137 -15.09 14.06 14.73
CA TYR A 137 -15.59 13.64 13.43
C TYR A 137 -15.23 12.18 13.17
N ASP A 138 -16.17 11.43 12.57
CA ASP A 138 -15.96 10.02 12.19
C ASP A 138 -15.74 9.83 10.67
N ASN A 139 -15.73 10.93 9.90
CA ASN A 139 -15.57 10.90 8.45
C ASN A 139 -14.14 11.28 8.04
N ASP A 140 -13.37 10.28 7.63
CA ASP A 140 -11.96 10.44 7.26
C ASP A 140 -11.75 11.42 6.09
N THR A 141 -12.66 11.50 5.11
CA THR A 141 -12.59 12.47 4.00
C THR A 141 -12.76 13.91 4.49
N GLN A 142 -13.71 14.14 5.39
CA GLN A 142 -13.92 15.46 6.00
C GLN A 142 -12.69 15.92 6.79
N ILE A 143 -12.08 15.00 7.55
CA ILE A 143 -10.87 15.28 8.32
C ILE A 143 -9.70 15.60 7.38
N MET A 144 -9.53 14.84 6.29
CA MET A 144 -8.51 15.10 5.29
C MET A 144 -8.66 16.49 4.66
N GLU A 145 -9.88 16.91 4.30
CA GLU A 145 -10.15 18.26 3.77
C GLU A 145 -9.82 19.37 4.78
N MET A 146 -10.09 19.15 6.07
CA MET A 146 -9.72 20.09 7.13
C MET A 146 -8.20 20.23 7.23
N LEU A 147 -7.48 19.10 7.22
CA LEU A 147 -6.01 19.09 7.23
C LEU A 147 -5.41 19.74 5.99
N ASP A 148 -5.99 19.54 4.81
CA ASP A 148 -5.53 20.21 3.58
C ASP A 148 -5.70 21.73 3.63
N ASN A 149 -6.79 22.22 4.25
CA ASN A 149 -7.01 23.64 4.49
C ASN A 149 -6.00 24.22 5.50
N ASP A 150 -5.68 23.47 6.55
CA ASP A 150 -4.64 23.87 7.50
C ASP A 150 -3.26 23.86 6.84
N CYS A 151 -2.96 22.85 6.02
CA CYS A 151 -1.74 22.79 5.22
C CYS A 151 -1.61 23.94 4.23
N ALA A 152 -2.70 24.41 3.62
CA ALA A 152 -2.69 25.59 2.75
C ALA A 152 -2.21 26.86 3.48
N ARG A 153 -2.33 26.89 4.81
CA ARG A 153 -1.93 28.00 5.68
C ARG A 153 -0.61 27.76 6.41
N TYR A 154 0.02 26.60 6.21
CA TYR A 154 1.26 26.16 6.87
C TYR A 154 2.53 26.89 6.40
N GLY A 155 2.37 28.07 5.79
CA GLY A 155 3.46 28.94 5.38
C GLY A 155 4.30 28.37 4.23
N ARG A 156 5.63 28.42 4.37
CA ARG A 156 6.58 28.02 3.32
C ARG A 156 6.58 26.52 3.02
N SER A 157 6.02 25.71 3.93
CA SER A 157 6.00 24.25 3.81
C SER A 157 4.63 23.71 3.42
N SER A 158 3.72 24.57 2.93
CA SER A 158 2.35 24.18 2.56
C SER A 158 2.31 23.01 1.58
N THR A 159 3.11 23.04 0.52
CA THR A 159 3.17 21.94 -0.47
C THR A 159 3.63 20.62 0.16
N ILE A 160 4.61 20.66 1.06
CA ILE A 160 5.11 19.46 1.74
C ILE A 160 4.05 18.95 2.71
N CYS A 161 3.34 19.84 3.41
CA CYS A 161 2.22 19.49 4.28
C CYS A 161 1.11 18.77 3.52
N GLN A 162 0.63 19.33 2.41
CA GLN A 162 -0.40 18.68 1.56
C GLN A 162 0.09 17.35 1.00
N THR A 163 1.38 17.26 0.65
CA THR A 163 1.98 15.99 0.21
C THR A 163 1.95 14.95 1.33
N LEU A 164 2.23 15.35 2.58
CA LEU A 164 2.21 14.44 3.71
C LEU A 164 0.79 14.04 4.12
N VAL A 165 -0.19 14.94 4.06
CA VAL A 165 -1.61 14.61 4.26
C VAL A 165 -2.04 13.58 3.21
N SER A 166 -1.86 13.87 1.92
CA SER A 166 -2.31 12.95 0.86
C SER A 166 -1.64 11.57 0.89
N GLN A 167 -0.38 11.47 1.31
CA GLN A 167 0.36 10.21 1.32
C GLN A 167 0.23 9.43 2.63
N TYR A 168 0.20 10.11 3.77
CA TYR A 168 0.35 9.46 5.09
C TYR A 168 -0.91 9.54 5.95
N PHE A 169 -1.92 10.34 5.59
CA PHE A 169 -3.15 10.44 6.39
C PHE A 169 -3.82 9.09 6.66
N PRO A 170 -4.00 8.17 5.69
CA PRO A 170 -4.62 6.86 5.98
C PRO A 170 -3.86 6.04 7.02
N VAL A 171 -2.52 6.01 6.95
CA VAL A 171 -1.70 5.26 7.91
C VAL A 171 -1.68 5.95 9.28
N ILE A 172 -1.69 7.29 9.32
CA ILE A 172 -1.79 8.05 10.58
C ILE A 172 -3.12 7.76 11.28
N VAL A 173 -4.25 7.80 10.56
CA VAL A 173 -5.57 7.46 11.11
C VAL A 173 -5.60 6.03 11.65
N TYR A 174 -5.07 5.07 10.91
CA TYR A 174 -4.99 3.68 11.34
C TYR A 174 -4.21 3.55 12.65
N LEU A 175 -2.99 4.09 12.72
CA LEU A 175 -2.15 3.95 13.91
C LEU A 175 -2.71 4.70 15.14
N LEU A 176 -3.41 5.83 14.92
CA LEU A 176 -4.14 6.52 15.99
C LEU A 176 -5.31 5.67 16.52
N LYS A 177 -6.05 4.99 15.62
CA LYS A 177 -7.13 4.06 16.02
C LYS A 177 -6.60 2.84 16.78
N GLU A 178 -5.37 2.42 16.50
CA GLU A 178 -4.63 1.40 17.28
C GLU A 178 -4.04 1.92 18.61
N GLY A 179 -4.28 3.20 18.93
CA GLY A 179 -3.87 3.81 20.20
C GLY A 179 -2.41 4.26 20.25
N GLN A 180 -1.73 4.39 19.11
CA GLN A 180 -0.38 4.96 19.08
C GLN A 180 -0.41 6.49 19.23
N PRO A 181 0.47 7.08 20.05
CA PRO A 181 0.52 8.54 20.17
C PRO A 181 1.14 9.18 18.92
N PRO A 182 0.72 10.41 18.54
CA PRO A 182 1.19 11.12 17.35
C PRO A 182 2.71 11.12 17.13
N GLN A 183 3.52 11.32 18.17
CA GLN A 183 4.98 11.34 18.02
C GLN A 183 5.57 9.95 17.72
N ALA A 184 4.98 8.88 18.26
CA ALA A 184 5.44 7.52 17.99
C ALA A 184 5.15 7.15 16.53
N ILE A 185 3.98 7.55 16.02
CA ILE A 185 3.56 7.32 14.62
C ILE A 185 4.60 7.89 13.66
N CYS A 186 5.05 9.13 13.87
CA CYS A 186 6.01 9.78 12.97
C CYS A 186 7.39 9.11 12.95
N ASN A 187 7.81 8.49 14.05
CA ASN A 187 9.02 7.66 14.10
C ASN A 187 8.80 6.32 13.40
N GLU A 188 7.66 5.68 13.64
CA GLU A 188 7.30 4.38 13.07
C GLU A 188 7.27 4.44 11.52
N ILE A 189 6.63 5.48 10.97
CA ILE A 189 6.55 5.71 9.52
C ILE A 189 7.80 6.43 8.96
N ARG A 190 8.83 6.64 9.80
CA ARG A 190 10.14 7.20 9.43
C ARG A 190 10.10 8.60 8.81
N LEU A 191 9.08 9.40 9.13
CA LEU A 191 9.04 10.83 8.83
C LEU A 191 9.84 11.65 9.86
N CYS A 192 9.98 11.11 11.06
CA CYS A 192 11.00 11.51 12.02
C CYS A 192 12.16 10.50 11.97
N GLY A 193 13.35 11.00 11.63
CA GLY A 193 14.61 10.27 11.78
C GLY A 193 15.31 10.71 13.06
N GLN A 194 15.95 9.77 13.75
CA GLN A 194 16.94 10.07 14.79
C GLN A 194 18.19 10.73 14.19
#